data_AF-P35617-F1
#
_entry.id   AF-P35617-F1
#
_cell.length_a   1.000
_cell.length_b   1.000
_cell.length_c   1.000
_cell.angle_alpha   90.00
_cell.angle_beta   90.00
_cell.angle_gamma   90.00
#
_symmetry.space_group_name_H-M   'P 1'
#
loop_
_entity.id
_entity.type
_entity.pdbx_description
1 polymer ?
#
loop_
_entity_poly.entity_id
_entity_poly.type
_entity_poly.pdbx_seq_one_letter_code
_entity_poly.pdbx_strand_id
1 'polypeptide(L)'
;MTSRELYTSSYKKIFGDWGRSSSLLYTTNSSSSTRSQSYRPREAYTSNISSYRKVSRSPGHLSSAQDHFDLSQSTALSNELKIVRTNEKEQLQGLNDRFVTYIEKVHHLEQQNKLLESEVTLLRQKHSEPSRLSHIYEQEIRELRSKLEEQEQDKDQAQLDYEHLGACLEQLKLKLEQESARREEAEDVMKNYRKDLDQATLNRLQLEKKVESLLDEIAFLRKVHEEEIAELQASVQEAQISVEMDVVSKPDLTAALKEIRMQYEVLSARNQQSSEEWYQAKIANVSLEASRNNDSVRQAKEEITEYRRQLQARTLEIDALRSANESLERQLQEAEDRSNEEMSHLQDTIGQLDNALRTTKEEMARHLREYQDLLNVKMALDIEIAAYRKLLEGEETRLTSVGGGSMFGIGYPFSSGSYSGGRSSTTSTISIRKEEKKESPEGGKGGSSGQPKTSKPGDQEKISQKAAAN
;
A
#
# COMPACT_ATOMS: atom_id res chain seq x y z
N MET A 1 8.71 44.61 13.14
CA MET A 1 8.90 44.43 11.70
C MET A 1 9.75 43.19 11.48
N THR A 2 9.14 42.03 11.29
CA THR A 2 9.80 40.82 10.79
C THR A 2 8.73 40.02 10.07
N SER A 3 8.86 39.98 8.75
CA SER A 3 7.92 39.39 7.81
C SER A 3 7.73 37.90 8.10
N ARG A 4 6.48 37.45 8.22
CA ARG A 4 6.11 36.03 8.19
C ARG A 4 6.41 35.50 6.79
N GLU A 5 7.58 34.90 6.61
CA GLU A 5 7.87 34.08 5.44
C GLU A 5 6.97 32.84 5.50
N LEU A 6 5.84 32.90 4.81
CA LEU A 6 5.01 31.74 4.53
C LEU A 6 5.85 30.80 3.66
N TYR A 7 6.43 29.78 4.29
CA TYR A 7 7.11 28.68 3.62
C TYR A 7 6.13 28.02 2.64
N THR A 8 6.20 28.43 1.37
CA THR A 8 5.51 27.74 0.29
C THR A 8 6.28 26.45 0.00
N SER A 9 5.67 25.30 0.28
CA SER A 9 6.25 23.99 -0.03
C SER A 9 6.50 23.86 -1.54
N SER A 10 7.71 23.42 -1.90
CA SER A 10 8.16 23.23 -3.29
C SER A 10 7.21 22.34 -4.11
N TYR A 11 6.46 21.48 -3.43
CA TYR A 11 5.46 20.60 -4.04
C TYR A 11 4.33 21.38 -4.72
N LYS A 12 3.87 22.48 -4.10
CA LYS A 12 2.78 23.32 -4.62
C LYS A 12 3.18 24.09 -5.88
N LYS A 13 4.47 24.39 -6.05
CA LYS A 13 5.00 25.04 -7.26
C LYS A 13 5.05 24.10 -8.46
N ILE A 14 5.24 22.80 -8.22
CA ILE A 14 5.43 21.80 -9.29
C ILE A 14 4.10 21.21 -9.74
N PHE A 15 3.21 20.91 -8.80
CA PHE A 15 1.99 20.13 -9.10
C PHE A 15 0.70 20.93 -9.10
N GLY A 16 0.78 22.26 -8.88
CA GLY A 16 -0.38 23.15 -8.90
C GLY A 16 -1.37 22.89 -7.75
N ASP A 17 -2.32 23.80 -7.61
CA ASP A 17 -3.38 23.69 -6.61
C ASP A 17 -4.44 22.72 -7.13
N TRP A 18 -4.62 21.59 -6.45
CA TRP A 18 -5.69 20.65 -6.76
C TRP A 18 -6.98 21.29 -6.24
N GLY A 19 -7.62 22.07 -7.12
CA GLY A 19 -8.89 22.71 -6.86
C GLY A 19 -9.88 21.68 -6.36
N ARG A 20 -10.40 21.90 -5.15
CA ARG A 20 -11.47 21.15 -4.51
C ARG A 20 -12.71 21.18 -5.41
N SER A 21 -12.84 20.23 -6.33
CA SER A 21 -14.10 20.04 -7.05
C SER A 21 -14.94 19.05 -6.26
N SER A 22 -15.94 19.61 -5.58
CA SER A 22 -16.99 18.89 -4.86
C SER A 22 -17.62 17.80 -5.73
N SER A 23 -17.65 16.60 -5.18
CA SER A 23 -18.32 15.40 -5.69
C SER A 23 -19.80 15.66 -5.99
N LEU A 24 -20.15 15.79 -7.26
CA LEU A 24 -21.54 15.72 -7.72
C LEU A 24 -21.85 14.26 -8.06
N LEU A 25 -22.79 13.70 -7.28
CA LEU A 25 -23.40 12.40 -7.47
C LEU A 25 -24.15 12.37 -8.80
N TYR A 26 -23.71 11.57 -9.77
CA TYR A 26 -24.49 11.22 -10.95
C TYR A 26 -24.93 9.75 -10.85
N THR A 27 -26.21 9.59 -10.58
CA THR A 27 -26.95 8.33 -10.70
C THR A 27 -27.20 8.02 -12.17
N THR A 28 -26.53 7.02 -12.73
CA THR A 28 -26.83 6.50 -14.07
C THR A 28 -27.73 5.27 -13.94
N ASN A 29 -29.00 5.47 -14.23
CA ASN A 29 -30.00 4.41 -14.36
C ASN A 29 -30.19 4.08 -15.85
N SER A 30 -30.43 2.80 -16.14
CA SER A 30 -31.09 2.24 -17.34
C SER A 30 -30.45 2.38 -18.73
N SER A 31 -30.01 1.24 -19.31
CA SER A 31 -30.34 0.87 -20.70
C SER A 31 -29.98 -0.59 -21.03
N SER A 32 -31.05 -1.41 -21.17
CA SER A 32 -31.25 -2.50 -22.14
C SER A 32 -30.03 -3.27 -22.69
N SER A 33 -29.85 -4.50 -22.22
CA SER A 33 -28.98 -5.50 -22.86
C SER A 33 -29.68 -6.14 -24.07
N THR A 34 -28.93 -6.22 -25.16
CA THR A 34 -29.36 -6.56 -26.51
C THR A 34 -29.59 -8.05 -26.72
N ARG A 35 -30.76 -8.37 -27.28
CA ARG A 35 -31.20 -9.70 -27.73
C ARG A 35 -30.40 -10.12 -28.98
N SER A 36 -29.49 -11.08 -28.83
CA SER A 36 -28.73 -11.65 -29.94
C SER A 36 -29.60 -12.57 -30.80
N GLN A 37 -29.79 -12.21 -32.07
CA GLN A 37 -30.40 -13.06 -33.10
C GLN A 37 -29.34 -14.02 -33.66
N SER A 38 -29.55 -15.32 -33.45
CA SER A 38 -28.78 -16.38 -34.08
C SER A 38 -29.21 -16.56 -35.54
N TYR A 39 -28.27 -16.33 -36.46
CA TYR A 39 -28.44 -16.53 -37.90
C TYR A 39 -28.44 -18.02 -38.26
N ARG A 40 -29.37 -18.37 -39.16
CA ARG A 40 -29.52 -19.68 -39.80
C ARG A 40 -28.43 -19.93 -40.85
N PRO A 41 -27.92 -21.17 -40.99
CA PRO A 41 -27.38 -21.68 -42.25
C PRO A 41 -28.50 -22.37 -43.05
N ARG A 42 -28.67 -21.98 -44.31
CA ARG A 42 -29.67 -22.54 -45.24
C ARG A 42 -28.91 -23.42 -46.23
N GLU A 43 -28.79 -24.72 -45.94
CA GLU A 43 -28.25 -25.70 -46.88
C GLU A 43 -29.31 -26.03 -47.93
N ALA A 44 -28.99 -25.79 -49.19
CA ALA A 44 -29.88 -26.02 -50.32
C ALA A 44 -29.06 -26.49 -51.52
N TYR A 45 -28.88 -27.81 -51.69
CA TYR A 45 -28.56 -28.41 -52.98
C TYR A 45 -29.22 -29.79 -53.07
N THR A 46 -30.47 -29.81 -53.53
CA THR A 46 -31.17 -31.01 -53.98
C THR A 46 -30.93 -31.15 -55.48
N SER A 47 -30.04 -32.03 -55.91
CA SER A 47 -29.86 -32.38 -57.33
C SER A 47 -30.78 -33.55 -57.68
N ASN A 48 -31.94 -33.24 -58.24
CA ASN A 48 -32.87 -34.21 -58.80
C ASN A 48 -32.29 -34.79 -60.10
N ILE A 49 -31.72 -36.00 -60.04
CA ILE A 49 -31.38 -36.80 -61.21
C ILE A 49 -32.68 -37.38 -61.77
N SER A 50 -33.14 -36.77 -62.86
CA SER A 50 -34.34 -37.14 -63.61
C SER A 50 -33.94 -37.96 -64.84
N SER A 51 -34.56 -39.15 -64.93
CA SER A 51 -35.14 -39.71 -66.14
C SER A 51 -34.28 -39.84 -67.41
N TYR A 52 -33.78 -41.05 -67.65
CA TYR A 52 -33.69 -41.58 -69.02
C TYR A 52 -34.29 -42.99 -69.05
N ARG A 53 -35.61 -43.05 -69.30
CA ARG A 53 -36.33 -44.30 -69.55
C ARG A 53 -36.12 -44.67 -71.03
N LYS A 54 -35.18 -45.57 -71.30
CA LYS A 54 -34.96 -46.15 -72.64
C LYS A 54 -36.19 -46.97 -73.04
N VAL A 55 -36.96 -46.47 -74.00
CA VAL A 55 -38.03 -47.24 -74.68
C VAL A 55 -37.37 -48.04 -75.80
N SER A 56 -37.19 -49.34 -75.58
CA SER A 56 -36.77 -50.30 -76.58
C SER A 56 -37.92 -50.57 -77.57
N ARG A 57 -37.67 -50.26 -78.83
CA ARG A 57 -38.61 -50.32 -79.95
C ARG A 57 -38.65 -51.75 -80.50
N SER A 58 -39.79 -52.43 -80.39
CA SER A 58 -40.03 -53.74 -81.00
C SER A 58 -40.08 -53.62 -82.54
N PRO A 59 -39.42 -54.52 -83.31
CA PRO A 59 -39.52 -54.58 -84.76
C PRO A 59 -40.88 -55.15 -85.20
N GLY A 60 -41.81 -54.28 -85.61
CA GLY A 60 -43.02 -54.69 -86.33
C GLY A 60 -42.70 -54.88 -87.80
N HIS A 61 -42.70 -56.14 -88.26
CA HIS A 61 -42.65 -56.52 -89.67
C HIS A 61 -44.06 -56.38 -90.26
N LEU A 62 -44.36 -55.24 -90.88
CA LEU A 62 -45.64 -54.99 -91.58
C LEU A 62 -45.53 -55.23 -93.08
N SER A 63 -46.38 -56.16 -93.53
CA SER A 63 -47.25 -56.10 -94.71
C SER A 63 -46.69 -55.56 -96.03
N SER A 64 -46.47 -56.52 -96.91
CA SER A 64 -46.67 -56.43 -98.36
C SER A 64 -48.01 -55.77 -98.71
N ALA A 65 -47.97 -54.62 -99.37
CA ALA A 65 -49.04 -54.17 -100.26
C ALA A 65 -48.40 -53.31 -101.35
N GLN A 66 -48.45 -53.84 -102.57
CA GLN A 66 -48.16 -53.13 -103.80
C GLN A 66 -49.07 -51.91 -103.87
N ASP A 67 -48.52 -50.71 -103.90
CA ASP A 67 -49.19 -49.59 -104.55
C ASP A 67 -48.20 -48.74 -105.33
N HIS A 68 -48.52 -48.68 -106.60
CA HIS A 68 -47.77 -48.12 -107.69
C HIS A 68 -48.00 -46.60 -107.71
N PHE A 69 -47.22 -45.84 -106.93
CA PHE A 69 -47.22 -44.37 -107.03
C PHE A 69 -45.81 -43.80 -107.16
N ASP A 70 -45.50 -43.48 -108.42
CA ASP A 70 -44.52 -42.55 -108.97
C ASP A 70 -43.14 -42.43 -108.28
N LEU A 71 -42.23 -43.32 -108.70
CA LEU A 71 -40.82 -43.38 -108.31
C LEU A 71 -40.05 -42.08 -108.64
N SER A 72 -40.49 -41.28 -109.63
CA SER A 72 -39.83 -40.02 -109.96
C SER A 72 -40.06 -38.96 -108.88
N GLN A 73 -41.31 -38.80 -108.42
CA GLN A 73 -41.60 -37.91 -107.30
C GLN A 73 -40.99 -38.46 -106.01
N SER A 74 -40.98 -39.77 -105.79
CA SER A 74 -40.27 -40.38 -104.65
C SER A 74 -38.75 -40.18 -104.70
N THR A 75 -38.10 -40.21 -105.88
CA THR A 75 -36.66 -39.97 -106.01
C THR A 75 -36.31 -38.49 -105.87
N ALA A 76 -37.13 -37.57 -106.41
CA ALA A 76 -36.97 -36.13 -106.20
C ALA A 76 -37.17 -35.75 -104.73
N LEU A 77 -38.25 -36.21 -104.11
CA LEU A 77 -38.47 -36.04 -102.66
C LEU A 77 -37.38 -36.73 -101.85
N SER A 78 -36.88 -37.90 -102.25
CA SER A 78 -35.76 -38.57 -101.58
C SER A 78 -34.44 -37.81 -101.72
N ASN A 79 -34.17 -37.19 -102.87
CA ASN A 79 -32.99 -36.36 -103.09
C ASN A 79 -33.09 -35.02 -102.34
N GLU A 80 -34.23 -34.34 -102.39
CA GLU A 80 -34.47 -33.15 -101.56
C GLU A 80 -34.33 -33.51 -100.07
N LEU A 81 -34.88 -34.65 -99.65
CA LEU A 81 -34.75 -35.14 -98.28
C LEU A 81 -33.30 -35.55 -97.95
N LYS A 82 -32.49 -36.00 -98.92
CA LYS A 82 -31.04 -36.19 -98.74
C LYS A 82 -30.30 -34.85 -98.62
N ILE A 83 -30.65 -33.85 -99.42
CA ILE A 83 -30.05 -32.51 -99.34
C ILE A 83 -30.41 -31.86 -98.00
N VAL A 84 -31.68 -31.91 -97.59
CA VAL A 84 -32.15 -31.46 -96.28
C VAL A 84 -31.44 -32.23 -95.16
N ARG A 85 -31.33 -33.56 -95.25
CA ARG A 85 -30.59 -34.36 -94.24
C ARG A 85 -29.09 -34.09 -94.21
N THR A 86 -28.47 -33.78 -95.34
CA THR A 86 -27.03 -33.46 -95.39
C THR A 86 -26.77 -32.06 -94.84
N ASN A 87 -27.61 -31.08 -95.17
CA ASN A 87 -27.60 -29.74 -94.58
C ASN A 87 -27.90 -29.79 -93.07
N GLU A 88 -28.90 -30.56 -92.64
CA GLU A 88 -29.20 -30.79 -91.23
C GLU A 88 -28.02 -31.46 -90.52
N LYS A 89 -27.37 -32.44 -91.16
CA LYS A 89 -26.16 -33.07 -90.63
C LYS A 89 -24.99 -32.09 -90.51
N GLU A 90 -24.78 -31.20 -91.48
CA GLU A 90 -23.74 -30.16 -91.43
C GLU A 90 -24.03 -29.13 -90.35
N GLN A 91 -25.28 -28.69 -90.22
CA GLN A 91 -25.73 -27.81 -89.13
C GLN A 91 -25.53 -28.50 -87.78
N LEU A 92 -25.92 -29.77 -87.64
CA LEU A 92 -25.69 -30.56 -86.44
C LEU A 92 -24.20 -30.74 -86.15
N GLN A 93 -23.36 -30.94 -87.18
CA GLN A 93 -21.92 -31.05 -87.04
C GLN A 93 -21.31 -29.72 -86.56
N GLY A 94 -21.65 -28.60 -87.19
CA GLY A 94 -21.19 -27.28 -86.76
C GLY A 94 -21.70 -26.89 -85.36
N LEU A 95 -22.91 -27.33 -85.00
CA LEU A 95 -23.45 -27.18 -83.64
C LEU A 95 -22.68 -28.06 -82.64
N ASN A 96 -22.33 -29.30 -83.03
CA ASN A 96 -21.52 -30.21 -82.23
C ASN A 96 -20.11 -29.66 -82.02
N ASP A 97 -19.46 -29.14 -83.06
CA ASP A 97 -18.12 -28.55 -82.96
C ASP A 97 -18.13 -27.34 -82.02
N ARG A 98 -19.17 -26.50 -82.08
CA ARG A 98 -19.37 -25.41 -81.09
C ARG A 98 -19.58 -25.98 -79.69
N PHE A 99 -20.38 -27.03 -79.52
CA PHE A 99 -20.53 -27.68 -78.21
C PHE A 99 -19.22 -28.24 -77.69
N VAL A 100 -18.39 -28.87 -78.53
CA VAL A 100 -17.07 -29.37 -78.14
C VAL A 100 -16.22 -28.22 -77.62
N THR A 101 -16.12 -27.10 -78.36
CA THR A 101 -15.35 -25.93 -77.87
C THR A 101 -15.91 -25.31 -76.59
N TYR A 102 -17.24 -25.30 -76.41
CA TYR A 102 -17.85 -24.84 -75.16
C TYR A 102 -17.58 -25.79 -74.00
N ILE A 103 -17.65 -27.11 -74.22
CA ILE A 103 -17.32 -28.13 -73.21
C ILE A 103 -15.84 -28.02 -72.83
N GLU A 104 -14.94 -27.88 -73.79
CA GLU A 104 -13.51 -27.66 -73.53
C GLU A 104 -13.28 -26.38 -72.72
N LYS A 105 -13.98 -25.28 -73.05
CA LYS A 105 -13.89 -24.03 -72.29
C LYS A 105 -14.44 -24.18 -70.87
N VAL A 106 -15.57 -24.87 -70.69
CA VAL A 106 -16.13 -25.17 -69.37
C VAL A 106 -15.17 -26.03 -68.57
N HIS A 107 -14.61 -27.09 -69.16
CA HIS A 107 -13.63 -27.95 -68.51
C HIS A 107 -12.35 -27.18 -68.14
N HIS A 108 -11.89 -26.28 -69.01
CA HIS A 108 -10.76 -25.40 -68.71
C HIS A 108 -11.07 -24.45 -67.55
N LEU A 109 -12.26 -23.84 -67.53
CA LEU A 109 -12.70 -22.97 -66.44
C LEU A 109 -12.95 -23.74 -65.14
N GLU A 110 -13.49 -24.95 -65.20
CA GLU A 110 -13.67 -25.84 -64.04
C GLU A 110 -12.30 -26.25 -63.47
N GLN A 111 -11.34 -26.57 -64.33
CA GLN A 111 -9.98 -26.88 -63.91
C GLN A 111 -9.29 -25.65 -63.29
N GLN A 112 -9.46 -24.45 -63.87
CA GLN A 112 -8.96 -23.21 -63.29
C GLN A 112 -9.64 -22.87 -61.96
N ASN A 113 -10.96 -23.00 -61.86
CA ASN A 113 -11.70 -22.80 -60.61
C ASN A 113 -11.23 -23.78 -59.55
N LYS A 114 -11.02 -25.04 -59.89
CA LYS A 114 -10.49 -26.05 -58.95
C LYS A 114 -9.10 -25.69 -58.46
N LEU A 115 -8.24 -25.16 -59.32
CA LEU A 115 -6.93 -24.65 -58.93
C LEU A 115 -7.05 -23.43 -58.01
N LEU A 116 -7.88 -22.45 -58.37
CA LEU A 116 -8.14 -21.26 -57.54
C LEU A 116 -8.76 -21.62 -56.18
N GLU A 117 -9.67 -22.58 -56.12
CA GLU A 117 -10.23 -23.12 -54.88
C GLU A 117 -9.15 -23.81 -54.04
N SER A 118 -8.26 -24.58 -54.66
CA SER A 118 -7.12 -25.19 -53.97
C SER A 118 -6.12 -24.14 -53.44
N GLU A 119 -5.90 -23.06 -54.20
CA GLU A 119 -5.06 -21.93 -53.81
C GLU A 119 -5.69 -21.15 -52.63
N VAL A 120 -6.99 -20.89 -52.69
CA VAL A 120 -7.74 -20.20 -51.63
C VAL A 120 -7.79 -21.04 -50.35
N THR A 121 -7.95 -22.36 -50.46
CA THR A 121 -7.92 -23.25 -49.29
C THR A 121 -6.52 -23.32 -48.68
N LEU A 122 -5.45 -23.37 -49.49
CA LEU A 122 -4.06 -23.29 -49.01
C LEU A 122 -3.75 -21.95 -48.33
N LEU A 123 -4.15 -20.82 -48.92
CA LEU A 123 -3.96 -19.50 -48.32
C LEU A 123 -4.75 -19.38 -47.01
N ARG A 124 -6.00 -19.85 -46.98
CA ARG A 124 -6.79 -19.89 -45.74
C ARG A 124 -6.14 -20.76 -44.68
N GLN A 125 -5.61 -21.94 -45.02
CA GLN A 125 -4.91 -22.79 -44.07
C GLN A 125 -3.64 -22.11 -43.53
N LYS A 126 -2.88 -21.44 -44.41
CA LYS A 126 -1.69 -20.67 -44.04
C LYS A 126 -2.02 -19.47 -43.14
N HIS A 127 -3.18 -18.85 -43.33
CA HIS A 127 -3.66 -17.70 -42.53
C HIS A 127 -4.55 -18.09 -41.35
N SER A 128 -5.05 -19.34 -41.29
CA SER A 128 -5.85 -19.83 -40.17
C SER A 128 -5.00 -20.25 -38.99
N GLU A 129 -3.72 -20.54 -39.22
CA GLU A 129 -2.73 -20.56 -38.15
C GLU A 129 -2.85 -19.20 -37.45
N PRO A 130 -3.39 -19.13 -36.21
CA PRO A 130 -3.54 -17.89 -35.47
C PRO A 130 -2.19 -17.21 -35.55
N SER A 131 -2.15 -16.09 -36.26
CA SER A 131 -0.88 -15.59 -36.76
C SER A 131 0.10 -15.55 -35.58
N ARG A 132 1.30 -16.11 -35.74
CA ARG A 132 2.34 -16.05 -34.68
C ARG A 132 2.43 -14.64 -34.08
N LEU A 133 2.16 -13.64 -34.91
CA LEU A 133 2.00 -12.24 -34.55
C LEU A 133 0.82 -11.95 -33.58
N SER A 134 -0.38 -12.50 -33.81
CA SER A 134 -1.51 -12.45 -32.84
C SER A 134 -1.11 -13.00 -31.49
N HIS A 135 -0.44 -14.15 -31.44
CA HIS A 135 0.01 -14.73 -30.17
C HIS A 135 1.06 -13.87 -29.46
N ILE A 136 1.98 -13.25 -30.21
CA ILE A 136 2.95 -12.29 -29.64
C ILE A 136 2.22 -11.09 -29.07
N TYR A 137 1.29 -10.48 -29.81
CA TYR A 137 0.51 -9.34 -29.31
C TYR A 137 -0.40 -9.72 -28.13
N GLU A 138 -1.01 -10.91 -28.12
CA GLU A 138 -1.78 -11.42 -26.99
C GLU A 138 -0.91 -11.65 -25.75
N GLN A 139 0.34 -12.08 -25.94
CA GLN A 139 1.30 -12.19 -24.86
C GLN A 139 1.72 -10.81 -24.34
N GLU A 140 2.07 -9.88 -25.21
CA GLU A 140 2.42 -8.50 -24.84
C GLU A 140 1.26 -7.80 -24.10
N ILE A 141 0.01 -7.99 -24.56
CA ILE A 141 -1.17 -7.46 -23.88
C ILE A 141 -1.33 -8.08 -22.48
N ARG A 142 -1.10 -9.39 -22.34
CA ARG A 142 -1.15 -10.06 -21.03
C ARG A 142 -0.06 -9.55 -20.08
N GLU A 143 1.17 -9.39 -20.57
CA GLU A 143 2.29 -8.86 -19.79
C GLU A 143 2.04 -7.39 -19.39
N LEU A 144 1.50 -6.57 -20.28
CA LEU A 144 1.11 -5.19 -19.97
C LEU A 144 -0.01 -5.11 -18.93
N ARG A 145 -0.99 -6.02 -18.99
CA ARG A 145 -2.05 -6.13 -17.97
C ARG A 145 -1.50 -6.55 -16.62
N SER A 146 -0.63 -7.56 -16.59
CA SER A 146 0.03 -8.02 -15.36
C SER A 146 0.85 -6.89 -14.72
N LYS A 147 1.58 -6.11 -15.51
CA LYS A 147 2.33 -4.93 -15.01
C LYS A 147 1.39 -3.84 -14.50
N LEU A 148 0.25 -3.62 -15.16
CA LEU A 148 -0.74 -2.66 -14.70
C LEU A 148 -1.32 -3.08 -13.34
N GLU A 149 -1.65 -4.35 -13.17
CA GLU A 149 -2.14 -4.92 -11.91
C GLU A 149 -1.09 -4.80 -10.78
N GLU A 150 0.18 -5.11 -11.06
CA GLU A 150 1.29 -4.93 -10.12
C GLU A 150 1.44 -3.46 -9.69
N GLN A 151 1.42 -2.53 -10.65
CA GLN A 151 1.48 -1.09 -10.35
C GLN A 151 0.25 -0.58 -9.60
N GLU A 152 -0.93 -1.16 -9.83
CA GLU A 152 -2.14 -0.83 -9.06
C GLU A 152 -2.03 -1.30 -7.60
N GLN A 153 -1.51 -2.51 -7.37
CA GLN A 153 -1.23 -3.03 -6.03
C GLN A 153 -0.19 -2.18 -5.30
N ASP A 154 0.91 -1.82 -5.95
CA ASP A 154 1.94 -0.94 -5.39
C ASP A 154 1.36 0.44 -5.02
N LYS A 155 0.52 1.00 -5.89
CA LYS A 155 -0.14 2.29 -5.66
C LYS A 155 -1.11 2.21 -4.49
N ASP A 156 -1.88 1.13 -4.36
CA ASP A 156 -2.80 0.92 -3.25
C ASP A 156 -2.04 0.70 -1.92
N GLN A 157 -0.95 -0.07 -1.93
CA GLN A 157 -0.08 -0.23 -0.76
C GLN A 157 0.53 1.10 -0.32
N ALA A 158 1.08 1.88 -1.26
CA ALA A 158 1.62 3.20 -0.98
C ALA A 158 0.55 4.17 -0.44
N GLN A 159 -0.71 4.03 -0.88
CA GLN A 159 -1.82 4.81 -0.36
C GLN A 159 -2.16 4.42 1.09
N LEU A 160 -2.20 3.13 1.42
CA LEU A 160 -2.39 2.65 2.79
C LEU A 160 -1.26 3.13 3.71
N ASP A 161 -0.01 3.08 3.26
CA ASP A 161 1.14 3.58 4.02
C ASP A 161 1.05 5.09 4.26
N TYR A 162 0.60 5.86 3.26
CA TYR A 162 0.37 7.30 3.40
C TYR A 162 -0.74 7.60 4.42
N GLU A 163 -1.85 6.86 4.38
CA GLU A 163 -2.95 7.00 5.34
C GLU A 163 -2.51 6.62 6.76
N HIS A 164 -1.74 5.53 6.91
CA HIS A 164 -1.18 5.09 8.18
C HIS A 164 -0.18 6.11 8.76
N LEU A 165 0.74 6.61 7.94
CA LEU A 165 1.69 7.65 8.35
C LEU A 165 0.96 8.95 8.71
N GLY A 166 -0.10 9.29 7.97
CA GLY A 166 -0.98 10.41 8.28
C GLY A 166 -1.65 10.26 9.65
N ALA A 167 -2.21 9.09 9.96
CA ALA A 167 -2.79 8.79 11.26
C ALA A 167 -1.75 8.86 12.39
N CYS A 168 -0.55 8.31 12.17
CA CYS A 168 0.55 8.36 13.13
C CYS A 168 1.00 9.81 13.39
N LEU A 169 1.09 10.65 12.35
CA LEU A 169 1.39 12.08 12.48
C LEU A 169 0.34 12.82 13.31
N GLU A 170 -0.95 12.57 13.07
CA GLU A 170 -2.02 13.19 13.87
C GLU A 170 -1.98 12.73 15.33
N GLN A 171 -1.73 11.44 15.58
CA GLN A 171 -1.52 10.93 16.94
C GLN A 171 -0.32 11.58 17.62
N LEU A 172 0.80 11.77 16.92
CA LEU A 172 2.00 12.41 17.47
C LEU A 172 1.75 13.89 17.76
N LYS A 173 1.01 14.60 16.90
CA LYS A 173 0.58 15.98 17.16
C LYS A 173 -0.29 16.09 18.40
N LEU A 174 -1.31 15.23 18.54
CA LEU A 174 -2.16 15.20 19.73
C LEU A 174 -1.36 14.90 21.00
N LYS A 175 -0.40 13.96 20.94
CA LYS A 175 0.51 13.67 22.07
C LYS A 175 1.38 14.88 22.42
N LEU A 176 1.91 15.58 21.42
CA LEU A 176 2.70 16.80 21.62
C LEU A 176 1.87 17.93 22.26
N GLU A 177 0.62 18.11 21.81
CA GLU A 177 -0.30 19.08 22.39
C GLU A 177 -0.62 18.74 23.85
N GLN A 178 -0.92 17.48 24.15
CA GLN A 178 -1.15 17.03 25.53
C GLN A 178 0.08 17.23 26.42
N GLU A 179 1.27 16.92 25.91
CA GLU A 179 2.52 17.14 26.66
C GLU A 179 2.80 18.62 26.87
N SER A 180 2.48 19.46 25.87
CA SER A 180 2.58 20.92 26.01
C SER A 180 1.65 21.47 27.08
N ALA A 181 0.41 20.96 27.15
CA ALA A 181 -0.56 21.35 28.17
C ALA A 181 -0.12 20.91 29.58
N ARG A 182 0.35 19.65 29.74
CA ARG A 182 0.88 19.17 31.04
C ARG A 182 2.08 19.97 31.52
N ARG A 183 2.98 20.33 30.60
CA ARG A 183 4.13 21.19 30.92
C ARG A 183 3.67 22.58 31.37
N GLU A 184 2.70 23.19 30.69
CA GLU A 184 2.13 24.49 31.09
C GLU A 184 1.47 24.41 32.48
N GLU A 185 0.69 23.36 32.75
CA GLU A 185 0.10 23.12 34.07
C GLU A 185 1.18 22.98 35.16
N ALA A 186 2.25 22.22 34.89
CA ALA A 186 3.37 22.05 35.82
C ALA A 186 4.14 23.37 36.05
N GLU A 187 4.36 24.16 34.99
CA GLU A 187 4.96 25.49 35.08
C GLU A 187 4.11 26.44 35.93
N ASP A 188 2.78 26.40 35.80
CA ASP A 188 1.87 27.24 36.59
C ASP A 188 1.80 26.81 38.05
N VAL A 189 1.81 25.51 38.33
CA VAL A 189 1.94 24.98 39.70
C VAL A 189 3.27 25.43 40.33
N MET A 190 4.39 25.34 39.59
CA MET A 190 5.69 25.82 40.07
C MET A 190 5.70 27.34 40.34
N LYS A 191 5.04 28.14 39.51
CA LYS A 191 4.88 29.58 39.75
C LYS A 191 4.07 29.85 41.02
N ASN A 192 3.04 29.06 41.28
CA ASN A 192 2.22 29.21 42.49
C ASN A 192 3.02 28.82 43.74
N TYR A 193 3.72 27.69 43.74
CA TYR A 193 4.60 27.33 44.86
C TYR A 193 5.68 28.37 45.14
N ARG A 194 6.20 29.02 44.10
CA ARG A 194 7.15 30.12 44.28
C ARG A 194 6.52 31.32 44.98
N LYS A 195 5.30 31.72 44.59
CA LYS A 195 4.55 32.79 45.26
C LYS A 195 4.24 32.42 46.72
N ASP A 196 3.87 31.17 46.98
CA ASP A 196 3.59 30.69 48.34
C ASP A 196 4.85 30.68 49.20
N LEU A 197 6.00 30.31 48.64
CA LEU A 197 7.30 30.41 49.30
C LEU A 197 7.63 31.88 49.61
N ASP A 198 7.47 32.78 48.65
CA ASP A 198 7.71 34.21 48.85
C ASP A 198 6.78 34.77 49.95
N GLN A 199 5.50 34.35 49.98
CA GLN A 199 4.56 34.73 51.03
C GLN A 199 4.95 34.14 52.40
N ALA A 200 5.36 32.88 52.46
CA ALA A 200 5.81 32.23 53.69
C ALA A 200 7.08 32.88 54.23
N THR A 201 8.02 33.26 53.36
CA THR A 201 9.24 33.99 53.76
C THR A 201 8.93 35.39 54.27
N LEU A 202 7.98 36.11 53.65
CA LEU A 202 7.50 37.40 54.15
C LEU A 202 6.87 37.25 55.55
N ASN A 203 6.00 36.27 55.74
CA ASN A 203 5.36 36.00 57.03
C ASN A 203 6.39 35.64 58.10
N ARG A 204 7.40 34.80 57.76
CA ARG A 204 8.51 34.49 58.66
C ARG A 204 9.26 35.75 59.08
N LEU A 205 9.62 36.63 58.14
CA LEU A 205 10.31 37.88 58.42
C LEU A 205 9.46 38.83 59.29
N GLN A 206 8.15 38.88 59.07
CA GLN A 206 7.23 39.67 59.91
C GLN A 206 7.16 39.13 61.35
N LEU A 207 7.09 37.80 61.50
CA LEU A 207 7.12 37.15 62.82
C LEU A 207 8.46 37.36 63.52
N GLU A 208 9.58 37.26 62.81
CA GLU A 208 10.92 37.55 63.35
C GLU A 208 11.03 38.98 63.86
N LYS A 209 10.57 39.97 63.07
CA LYS A 209 10.50 41.37 63.52
C LYS A 209 9.58 41.54 64.74
N LYS A 210 8.46 40.82 64.80
CA LYS A 210 7.57 40.88 65.96
C LYS A 210 8.24 40.29 67.20
N VAL A 211 8.94 39.16 67.06
CA VAL A 211 9.73 38.55 68.15
C VAL A 211 10.81 39.52 68.62
N GLU A 212 11.56 40.14 67.71
CA GLU A 212 12.57 41.15 68.05
C GLU A 212 11.95 42.34 68.80
N SER A 213 10.84 42.90 68.31
CA SER A 213 10.15 44.01 69.00
C SER A 213 9.64 43.64 70.40
N LEU A 214 9.21 42.39 70.61
CA LEU A 214 8.75 41.92 71.91
C LEU A 214 9.93 41.68 72.87
N LEU A 215 11.08 41.24 72.35
CA LEU A 215 12.30 41.12 73.15
C LEU A 215 12.81 42.50 73.59
N ASP A 216 12.76 43.49 72.70
CA ASP A 216 13.09 44.89 73.02
C ASP A 216 12.12 45.46 74.07
N GLU A 217 10.81 45.19 73.95
CA GLU A 217 9.79 45.60 74.91
C GLU A 217 10.04 44.96 76.29
N ILE A 218 10.36 43.66 76.34
CA ILE A 218 10.73 42.98 77.59
C ILE A 218 11.99 43.60 78.20
N ALA A 219 13.02 43.88 77.39
CA ALA A 219 14.25 44.50 77.87
C ALA A 219 14.00 45.92 78.40
N PHE A 220 13.13 46.69 77.74
CA PHE A 220 12.71 48.01 78.17
C PHE A 220 11.95 47.95 79.50
N LEU A 221 10.93 47.10 79.63
CA LEU A 221 10.17 46.92 80.86
C LEU A 221 11.05 46.49 82.04
N ARG A 222 12.04 45.61 81.79
CA ARG A 222 13.01 45.22 82.82
C ARG A 222 13.86 46.39 83.31
N LYS A 223 14.26 47.31 82.42
CA LYS A 223 15.00 48.52 82.81
C LYS A 223 14.12 49.49 83.60
N VAL A 224 12.88 49.73 83.14
CA VAL A 224 11.93 50.60 83.84
C VAL A 224 11.67 50.09 85.26
N HIS A 225 11.41 48.79 85.43
CA HIS A 225 11.19 48.23 86.76
C HIS A 225 12.44 48.28 87.64
N GLU A 226 13.64 48.13 87.09
CA GLU A 226 14.87 48.31 87.85
C GLU A 226 15.01 49.76 88.34
N GLU A 227 14.70 50.74 87.49
CA GLU A 227 14.70 52.17 87.83
C GLU A 227 13.62 52.50 88.88
N GLU A 228 12.39 52.02 88.71
CA GLU A 228 11.30 52.18 89.68
C GLU A 228 11.65 51.57 91.04
N ILE A 229 12.27 50.38 91.06
CA ILE A 229 12.74 49.75 92.29
C ILE A 229 13.85 50.59 92.94
N ALA A 230 14.79 51.14 92.16
CA ALA A 230 15.84 52.01 92.67
C ALA A 230 15.28 53.33 93.24
N GLU A 231 14.30 53.94 92.57
CA GLU A 231 13.60 55.14 93.05
C GLU A 231 12.80 54.85 94.32
N LEU A 232 12.07 53.74 94.38
CA LEU A 232 11.35 53.33 95.60
C LEU A 232 12.31 53.03 96.75
N GLN A 233 13.46 52.39 96.48
CA GLN A 233 14.49 52.17 97.50
C GLN A 233 15.09 53.49 97.99
N ALA A 234 15.32 54.46 97.10
CA ALA A 234 15.79 55.80 97.46
C ALA A 234 14.74 56.59 98.26
N SER A 235 13.48 56.56 97.82
CA SER A 235 12.34 57.17 98.50
C SER A 235 12.11 56.56 99.89
N VAL A 236 12.23 55.23 100.02
CA VAL A 236 12.15 54.56 101.33
C VAL A 236 13.33 54.95 102.21
N GLN A 237 14.55 55.09 101.68
CA GLN A 237 15.70 55.58 102.45
C GLN A 237 15.51 57.04 102.89
N GLU A 238 14.96 57.90 102.02
CA GLU A 238 14.67 59.31 102.34
C GLU A 238 13.50 59.43 103.34
N ALA A 239 12.44 58.64 103.16
CA ALA A 239 11.31 58.57 104.08
C ALA A 239 11.70 57.95 105.43
N GLN A 240 12.59 56.96 105.46
CA GLN A 240 13.16 56.46 106.71
C GLN A 240 13.90 57.57 107.50
N ILE A 241 14.26 58.68 106.86
CA ILE A 241 14.81 59.87 107.53
C ILE A 241 13.72 60.94 107.79
N SER A 242 12.69 61.07 106.94
CA SER A 242 11.63 62.09 107.09
C SER A 242 10.45 61.68 107.99
N VAL A 243 10.21 60.39 108.22
CA VAL A 243 9.01 59.90 108.94
C VAL A 243 9.10 60.10 110.46
N GLU A 244 10.25 60.58 110.97
CA GLU A 244 10.34 60.97 112.39
C GLU A 244 9.57 62.26 112.72
N MET A 245 8.94 62.95 111.74
CA MET A 245 8.44 64.30 111.98
C MET A 245 7.13 64.66 111.27
N ASP A 246 6.04 63.89 111.45
CA ASP A 246 4.70 64.50 111.51
C ASP A 246 3.62 63.57 112.10
N VAL A 247 3.33 63.71 113.40
CA VAL A 247 2.25 63.00 114.12
C VAL A 247 1.39 64.05 114.83
N VAL A 248 0.62 64.84 114.09
CA VAL A 248 -0.28 65.84 114.69
C VAL A 248 -1.63 65.83 114.00
N SER A 249 -2.70 65.77 114.81
CA SER A 249 -4.13 65.89 114.46
C SER A 249 -4.85 64.57 114.20
N LYS A 250 -5.31 63.93 115.28
CA LYS A 250 -6.20 62.76 115.28
C LYS A 250 -7.56 63.19 114.69
N PRO A 251 -7.89 62.86 113.43
CA PRO A 251 -9.26 62.94 112.95
C PRO A 251 -10.05 61.84 113.67
N ASP A 252 -11.37 61.84 113.56
CA ASP A 252 -12.23 60.77 114.10
C ASP A 252 -11.86 59.42 113.45
N LEU A 253 -10.82 58.81 114.02
CA LEU A 253 -10.06 57.72 113.44
C LEU A 253 -10.93 56.48 113.33
N THR A 254 -11.99 56.36 114.14
CA THR A 254 -12.80 55.14 114.21
C THR A 254 -13.73 55.03 113.01
N ALA A 255 -14.41 56.11 112.61
CA ALA A 255 -15.25 56.12 111.41
C ALA A 255 -14.39 56.01 110.16
N ALA A 256 -13.29 56.77 110.10
CA ALA A 256 -12.31 56.66 109.03
C ALA A 256 -11.72 55.24 108.95
N LEU A 257 -11.36 54.60 110.07
CA LEU A 257 -10.83 53.22 110.09
C LEU A 257 -11.86 52.20 109.61
N LYS A 258 -13.14 52.34 110.01
CA LYS A 258 -14.21 51.45 109.53
C LYS A 258 -14.47 51.62 108.04
N GLU A 259 -14.52 52.85 107.56
CA GLU A 259 -14.66 53.17 106.14
C GLU A 259 -13.46 52.68 105.35
N ILE A 260 -12.23 52.96 105.80
CA ILE A 260 -10.99 52.46 105.20
C ILE A 260 -11.00 50.93 105.18
N ARG A 261 -11.41 50.27 106.26
CA ARG A 261 -11.51 48.80 106.30
C ARG A 261 -12.53 48.27 105.29
N MET A 262 -13.70 48.88 105.19
CA MET A 262 -14.73 48.51 104.21
C MET A 262 -14.23 48.74 102.78
N GLN A 263 -13.60 49.88 102.51
CA GLN A 263 -12.99 50.19 101.22
C GLN A 263 -11.89 49.19 100.87
N TYR A 264 -11.03 48.80 101.83
CA TYR A 264 -10.02 47.76 101.64
C TYR A 264 -10.64 46.39 101.40
N GLU A 265 -11.72 46.04 102.09
CA GLU A 265 -12.42 44.77 101.89
C GLU A 265 -13.05 44.70 100.50
N VAL A 266 -13.74 45.76 100.07
CA VAL A 266 -14.32 45.88 98.72
C VAL A 266 -13.22 45.90 97.66
N LEU A 267 -12.13 46.67 97.88
CA LEU A 267 -11.00 46.74 96.96
C LEU A 267 -10.29 45.39 96.85
N SER A 268 -10.07 44.69 97.97
CA SER A 268 -9.47 43.35 98.00
C SER A 268 -10.34 42.33 97.28
N ALA A 269 -11.66 42.32 97.53
CA ALA A 269 -12.60 41.44 96.85
C ALA A 269 -12.65 41.72 95.35
N ARG A 270 -12.70 43.01 94.95
CA ARG A 270 -12.66 43.42 93.55
C ARG A 270 -11.34 43.07 92.87
N ASN A 271 -10.21 43.25 93.55
CA ASN A 271 -8.88 42.88 93.04
C ASN A 271 -8.76 41.36 92.87
N GLN A 272 -9.26 40.59 93.84
CA GLN A 272 -9.32 39.14 93.74
C GLN A 272 -10.19 38.69 92.57
N GLN A 273 -11.41 39.22 92.44
CA GLN A 273 -12.30 38.90 91.31
C GLN A 273 -11.66 39.29 89.97
N SER A 274 -11.08 40.49 89.86
CA SER A 274 -10.41 40.94 88.64
C SER A 274 -9.22 40.05 88.28
N SER A 275 -8.48 39.55 89.29
CA SER A 275 -7.38 38.60 89.08
C SER A 275 -7.90 37.23 88.65
N GLU A 276 -9.00 36.75 89.24
CA GLU A 276 -9.64 35.48 88.89
C GLU A 276 -10.17 35.52 87.45
N GLU A 277 -10.88 36.57 87.06
CA GLU A 277 -11.36 36.81 85.70
C GLU A 277 -10.20 36.88 84.69
N TRP A 278 -9.09 37.55 85.06
CA TRP A 278 -7.90 37.63 84.22
C TRP A 278 -7.26 36.25 84.01
N TYR A 279 -7.11 35.44 85.06
CA TYR A 279 -6.60 34.07 84.95
C TYR A 279 -7.55 33.17 84.15
N GLN A 280 -8.87 33.28 84.35
CA GLN A 280 -9.87 32.52 83.59
C GLN A 280 -9.82 32.86 82.11
N ALA A 281 -9.77 34.14 81.75
CA ALA A 281 -9.62 34.58 80.36
C ALA A 281 -8.31 34.07 79.75
N LYS A 282 -7.20 34.10 80.52
CA LYS A 282 -5.91 33.60 80.04
C LYS A 282 -5.93 32.09 79.81
N ILE A 283 -6.50 31.32 80.73
CA ILE A 283 -6.67 29.86 80.58
C ILE A 283 -7.57 29.54 79.39
N ALA A 284 -8.68 30.27 79.23
CA ALA A 284 -9.59 30.10 78.09
C ALA A 284 -8.92 30.42 76.74
N ASN A 285 -8.09 31.47 76.68
CA ASN A 285 -7.35 31.79 75.46
C ASN A 285 -6.30 30.71 75.15
N VAL A 286 -5.54 30.25 76.15
CA VAL A 286 -4.55 29.18 75.97
C VAL A 286 -5.23 27.86 75.58
N SER A 287 -6.40 27.54 76.14
CA SER A 287 -7.13 26.33 75.77
C SER A 287 -7.72 26.40 74.36
N LEU A 288 -8.18 27.57 73.92
CA LEU A 288 -8.64 27.81 72.55
C LEU A 288 -7.50 27.71 71.54
N GLU A 289 -6.35 28.34 71.83
CA GLU A 289 -5.14 28.25 71.00
C GLU A 289 -4.62 26.81 70.93
N ALA A 290 -4.62 26.09 72.06
CA ALA A 290 -4.25 24.68 72.10
C ALA A 290 -5.22 23.83 71.25
N SER A 291 -6.52 24.09 71.31
CA SER A 291 -7.52 23.39 70.49
C SER A 291 -7.31 23.66 68.99
N ARG A 292 -7.11 24.92 68.61
CA ARG A 292 -6.83 25.32 67.22
C ARG A 292 -5.53 24.71 66.70
N ASN A 293 -4.48 24.65 67.53
CA ASN A 293 -3.23 23.99 67.15
C ASN A 293 -3.41 22.47 66.97
N ASN A 294 -4.18 21.81 67.85
CA ASN A 294 -4.53 20.40 67.68
C ASN A 294 -5.33 20.14 66.39
N ASP A 295 -6.28 21.01 66.04
CA ASP A 295 -7.04 20.93 64.79
C ASP A 295 -6.15 21.11 63.56
N SER A 296 -5.24 22.09 63.59
CA SER A 296 -4.26 22.30 62.50
C SER A 296 -3.31 21.10 62.34
N VAL A 297 -2.82 20.53 63.43
CA VAL A 297 -1.99 19.31 63.41
C VAL A 297 -2.79 18.12 62.88
N ARG A 298 -4.07 17.99 63.24
CA ARG A 298 -4.96 16.96 62.74
C ARG A 298 -5.19 17.10 61.24
N GLN A 299 -5.50 18.31 60.76
CA GLN A 299 -5.67 18.59 59.33
C GLN A 299 -4.39 18.24 58.54
N ALA A 300 -3.22 18.69 59.00
CA ALA A 300 -1.96 18.38 58.35
C ALA A 300 -1.69 16.85 58.29
N LYS A 301 -2.07 16.10 59.32
CA LYS A 301 -1.99 14.63 59.30
C LYS A 301 -2.92 14.00 58.27
N GLU A 302 -4.17 14.47 58.18
CA GLU A 302 -5.15 14.00 57.20
C GLU A 302 -4.65 14.28 55.77
N GLU A 303 -4.12 15.47 55.50
CA GLU A 303 -3.51 15.84 54.21
C GLU A 303 -2.31 14.94 53.85
N ILE A 304 -1.40 14.68 54.80
CA ILE A 304 -0.28 13.74 54.60
C ILE A 304 -0.78 12.34 54.23
N THR A 305 -1.84 11.85 54.88
CA THR A 305 -2.41 10.54 54.55
C THR A 305 -3.05 10.50 53.17
N GLU A 306 -3.71 11.58 52.74
CA GLU A 306 -4.26 11.70 51.40
C GLU A 306 -3.17 11.76 50.33
N TYR A 307 -2.11 12.56 50.53
CA TYR A 307 -0.96 12.58 49.62
C TYR A 307 -0.28 11.22 49.53
N ARG A 308 -0.16 10.49 50.63
CA ARG A 308 0.37 9.12 50.63
C ARG A 308 -0.50 8.16 49.83
N ARG A 309 -1.83 8.25 49.96
CA ARG A 309 -2.79 7.45 49.18
C ARG A 309 -2.73 7.77 47.69
N GLN A 310 -2.65 9.06 47.35
CA GLN A 310 -2.50 9.52 45.96
C GLN A 310 -1.18 9.04 45.34
N LEU A 311 -0.08 9.12 46.09
CA LEU A 311 1.22 8.61 45.64
C LEU A 311 1.14 7.12 45.35
N GLN A 312 0.56 6.32 46.26
CA GLN A 312 0.35 4.89 46.02
C GLN A 312 -0.52 4.61 44.79
N ALA A 313 -1.62 5.34 44.60
CA ALA A 313 -2.49 5.19 43.44
C ALA A 313 -1.75 5.51 42.13
N ARG A 314 -0.96 6.59 42.10
CA ARG A 314 -0.14 6.95 40.92
C ARG A 314 0.99 5.96 40.67
N THR A 315 1.62 5.42 41.70
CA THR A 315 2.63 4.35 41.55
C THR A 315 2.01 3.11 40.90
N LEU A 316 0.84 2.67 41.37
CA LEU A 316 0.13 1.52 40.78
C LEU A 316 -0.28 1.78 39.33
N GLU A 317 -0.71 3.00 39.00
CA GLU A 317 -1.04 3.38 37.62
C GLU A 317 0.20 3.37 36.72
N ILE A 318 1.34 3.88 37.18
CA ILE A 318 2.61 3.83 36.46
C ILE A 318 3.03 2.37 36.22
N ASP A 319 2.94 1.51 37.23
CA ASP A 319 3.31 0.10 37.09
C ASP A 319 2.34 -0.66 36.16
N ALA A 320 1.05 -0.34 36.18
CA ALA A 320 0.07 -0.88 35.25
C ALA A 320 0.34 -0.44 33.80
N LEU A 321 0.68 0.84 33.58
CA LEU A 321 1.05 1.36 32.27
C LEU A 321 2.37 0.77 31.77
N ARG A 322 3.35 0.56 32.65
CA ARG A 322 4.61 -0.14 32.31
C ARG A 322 4.34 -1.57 31.88
N SER A 323 3.55 -2.33 32.64
CA SER A 323 3.16 -3.70 32.28
C SER A 323 2.38 -3.75 30.96
N ALA A 324 1.49 -2.78 30.71
CA ALA A 324 0.80 -2.67 29.44
C ALA A 324 1.78 -2.37 28.28
N ASN A 325 2.73 -1.45 28.48
CA ASN A 325 3.73 -1.12 27.47
C ASN A 325 4.65 -2.31 27.17
N GLU A 326 5.14 -3.01 28.19
CA GLU A 326 5.90 -4.26 28.03
C GLU A 326 5.10 -5.33 27.25
N SER A 327 3.79 -5.45 27.52
CA SER A 327 2.94 -6.40 26.80
C SER A 327 2.75 -6.01 25.32
N LEU A 328 2.65 -4.71 25.00
CA LEU A 328 2.53 -4.21 23.64
C LEU A 328 3.85 -4.32 22.88
N GLU A 329 4.98 -4.03 23.52
CA GLU A 329 6.32 -4.26 22.95
C GLU A 329 6.53 -5.74 22.64
N ARG A 330 6.09 -6.64 23.53
CA ARG A 330 6.13 -8.08 23.28
C ARG A 330 5.25 -8.49 22.10
N GLN A 331 4.03 -7.94 21.99
CA GLN A 331 3.14 -8.21 20.86
C GLN A 331 3.69 -7.66 19.53
N LEU A 332 4.36 -6.50 19.57
CA LEU A 332 5.00 -5.91 18.42
C LEU A 332 6.18 -6.78 17.95
N GLN A 333 7.04 -7.21 18.88
CA GLN A 333 8.12 -8.16 18.56
C GLN A 333 7.56 -9.46 17.96
N GLU A 334 6.50 -10.04 18.53
CA GLU A 334 5.86 -11.24 17.98
C GLU A 334 5.20 -11.03 16.61
N ALA A 335 4.74 -9.81 16.30
CA ALA A 335 4.21 -9.47 14.99
C ALA A 335 5.34 -9.28 13.96
N GLU A 336 6.44 -8.63 14.35
CA GLU A 336 7.64 -8.48 13.54
C GLU A 336 8.29 -9.83 13.24
N ASP A 337 8.44 -10.70 14.24
CA ASP A 337 8.99 -12.05 14.07
C ASP A 337 8.13 -12.88 13.11
N ARG A 338 6.80 -12.86 13.26
CA ARG A 338 5.88 -13.53 12.31
C ARG A 338 6.00 -12.97 10.89
N SER A 339 6.07 -11.65 10.74
CA SER A 339 6.25 -11.03 9.43
C SER A 339 7.60 -11.40 8.81
N ASN A 340 8.66 -11.46 9.61
CA ASN A 340 9.98 -11.91 9.17
C ASN A 340 9.98 -13.37 8.72
N GLU A 341 9.29 -14.25 9.45
CA GLU A 341 9.10 -15.65 9.06
C GLU A 341 8.33 -15.77 7.73
N GLU A 342 7.24 -15.02 7.57
CA GLU A 342 6.45 -14.98 6.33
C GLU A 342 7.28 -14.44 5.15
N MET A 343 8.05 -13.37 5.35
CA MET A 343 8.96 -12.83 4.34
C MET A 343 10.04 -13.84 3.95
N SER A 344 10.64 -14.54 4.93
CA SER A 344 11.63 -15.59 4.66
C SER A 344 11.01 -16.73 3.85
N HIS A 345 9.81 -17.18 4.22
CA HIS A 345 9.09 -18.21 3.47
C HIS A 345 8.81 -17.77 2.03
N LEU A 346 8.34 -16.54 1.83
CA LEU A 346 8.12 -16.00 0.47
C LEU A 346 9.44 -15.93 -0.32
N GLN A 347 10.53 -15.47 0.28
CA GLN A 347 11.85 -15.46 -0.37
C GLN A 347 12.31 -16.88 -0.76
N ASP A 348 12.10 -17.87 0.10
CA ASP A 348 12.41 -19.27 -0.21
C ASP A 348 11.56 -19.78 -1.37
N THR A 349 10.26 -19.45 -1.41
CA THR A 349 9.38 -19.84 -2.53
C THR A 349 9.78 -19.17 -3.85
N ILE A 350 10.18 -17.89 -3.82
CA ILE A 350 10.71 -17.19 -4.98
C ILE A 350 11.99 -17.89 -5.46
N GLY A 351 12.91 -18.21 -4.55
CA GLY A 351 14.14 -18.95 -4.88
C GLY A 351 13.87 -20.33 -5.48
N GLN A 352 12.87 -21.06 -4.97
CA GLN A 352 12.45 -22.35 -5.53
C GLN A 352 11.86 -22.20 -6.94
N LEU A 353 11.01 -21.20 -7.16
CA LEU A 353 10.41 -20.92 -8.46
C LEU A 353 11.46 -20.46 -9.48
N ASP A 354 12.41 -19.62 -9.08
CA ASP A 354 13.53 -19.20 -9.93
C ASP A 354 14.41 -20.37 -10.33
N ASN A 355 14.68 -21.28 -9.39
CA ASN A 355 15.42 -22.51 -9.68
C ASN A 355 14.65 -23.41 -10.65
N ALA A 356 13.35 -23.62 -10.44
CA ALA A 356 12.49 -24.39 -11.35
C ALA A 356 12.41 -23.76 -12.76
N LEU A 357 12.38 -22.42 -12.83
CA LEU A 357 12.40 -21.69 -14.09
C LEU A 357 13.75 -21.82 -14.80
N ARG A 358 14.86 -21.83 -14.05
CA ARG A 358 16.20 -22.09 -14.60
C ARG A 358 16.33 -23.52 -15.12
N THR A 359 15.93 -24.52 -14.36
CA THR A 359 16.01 -25.93 -14.77
C THR A 359 15.17 -26.19 -16.03
N THR A 360 13.92 -25.71 -16.07
CA THR A 360 13.05 -25.85 -17.25
C THR A 360 13.61 -25.13 -18.48
N LYS A 361 14.26 -23.97 -18.32
CA LYS A 361 14.98 -23.30 -19.41
C LYS A 361 16.18 -24.11 -19.91
N GLU A 362 16.96 -24.71 -19.00
CA GLU A 362 18.08 -25.58 -19.36
C GLU A 362 17.62 -26.84 -20.08
N GLU A 363 16.53 -27.46 -19.62
CA GLU A 363 15.88 -28.59 -20.28
C GLU A 363 15.37 -28.23 -21.67
N MET A 364 14.72 -27.08 -21.83
CA MET A 364 14.28 -26.58 -23.13
C MET A 364 15.46 -26.35 -24.07
N ALA A 365 16.54 -25.73 -23.58
CA ALA A 365 17.76 -25.53 -24.36
C ALA A 365 18.46 -26.84 -24.75
N ARG A 366 18.38 -27.87 -23.89
CA ARG A 366 18.86 -29.23 -24.19
C ARG A 366 18.00 -29.88 -25.28
N HIS A 367 16.67 -29.83 -25.16
CA HIS A 367 15.75 -30.36 -26.18
C HIS A 367 15.90 -29.68 -27.54
N LEU A 368 16.15 -28.37 -27.58
CA LEU A 368 16.43 -27.65 -28.83
C LEU A 368 17.73 -28.13 -29.50
N ARG A 369 18.78 -28.43 -28.72
CA ARG A 369 20.01 -29.03 -29.24
C ARG A 369 19.79 -30.44 -29.77
N GLU A 370 19.15 -31.30 -28.97
CA GLU A 370 18.80 -32.67 -29.37
C GLU A 370 17.96 -32.70 -30.66
N TYR A 371 16.99 -31.78 -30.79
CA TYR A 371 16.18 -31.66 -32.01
C TYR A 371 17.01 -31.24 -33.23
N GLN A 372 17.92 -30.28 -33.07
CA GLN A 372 18.81 -29.86 -34.15
C GLN A 372 19.75 -30.99 -34.59
N ASP A 373 20.31 -31.73 -33.64
CA ASP A 373 21.16 -32.88 -33.91
C ASP A 373 20.38 -33.98 -34.65
N LEU A 374 19.14 -34.26 -34.23
CA LEU A 374 18.25 -35.20 -34.91
C LEU A 374 17.90 -34.76 -36.33
N LEU A 375 17.64 -33.46 -36.53
CA LEU A 375 17.38 -32.90 -37.86
C LEU A 375 18.61 -33.04 -38.77
N ASN A 376 19.81 -32.80 -38.25
CA ASN A 376 21.06 -32.98 -38.97
C ASN A 376 21.25 -34.45 -39.39
N VAL A 377 21.01 -35.40 -38.48
CA VAL A 377 21.06 -36.84 -38.79
C VAL A 377 20.03 -37.21 -39.85
N LYS A 378 18.81 -36.68 -39.76
CA LYS A 378 17.75 -36.92 -40.76
C LYS A 378 18.17 -36.42 -42.14
N MET A 379 18.76 -35.24 -42.23
CA MET A 379 19.27 -34.70 -43.50
C MET A 379 20.42 -35.56 -44.05
N ALA A 380 21.34 -36.04 -43.19
CA ALA A 380 22.40 -36.95 -43.61
C ALA A 380 21.82 -38.25 -44.18
N LEU A 381 20.84 -38.86 -43.50
CA LEU A 381 20.16 -40.06 -43.96
C LEU A 381 19.38 -39.84 -45.26
N ASP A 382 18.73 -38.69 -45.46
CA ASP A 382 18.06 -38.39 -46.73
C ASP A 382 19.05 -38.36 -47.90
N ILE A 383 20.25 -37.82 -47.68
CA ILE A 383 21.32 -37.78 -48.68
C ILE A 383 21.84 -39.19 -48.96
N GLU A 384 22.05 -40.00 -47.92
CA GLU A 384 22.44 -41.41 -48.05
C GLU A 384 21.39 -42.21 -48.81
N ILE A 385 20.10 -42.06 -48.47
CA ILE A 385 18.99 -42.72 -49.16
C ILE A 385 18.92 -42.27 -50.62
N ALA A 386 19.10 -40.98 -50.90
CA ALA A 386 19.16 -40.48 -52.28
C ALA A 386 20.35 -41.08 -53.05
N ALA A 387 21.51 -41.23 -52.40
CA ALA A 387 22.68 -41.88 -52.98
C ALA A 387 22.45 -43.38 -53.22
N TYR A 388 21.87 -44.11 -52.26
CA TYR A 388 21.52 -45.52 -52.41
C TYR A 388 20.46 -45.76 -53.48
N ARG A 389 19.43 -44.91 -53.55
CA ARG A 389 18.44 -44.95 -54.64
C ARG A 389 19.11 -44.81 -56.00
N LYS A 390 20.03 -43.85 -56.15
CA LYS A 390 20.79 -43.65 -57.39
C LYS A 390 21.68 -44.85 -57.75
N LEU A 391 22.26 -45.53 -56.77
CA LEU A 391 23.06 -46.75 -57.00
C LEU A 391 22.19 -47.94 -57.41
N LEU A 392 21.03 -48.13 -56.76
CA LEU A 392 20.08 -49.20 -57.09
C LEU A 392 19.46 -49.01 -58.48
N GLU A 393 19.10 -47.77 -58.85
CA GLU A 393 18.60 -47.44 -60.20
C GLU A 393 19.64 -47.78 -61.28
N GLY A 394 20.93 -47.57 -61.01
CA GLY A 394 22.02 -47.94 -61.92
C GLY A 394 22.20 -49.45 -62.06
N GLU A 395 22.10 -50.20 -60.95
CA GLU A 395 22.15 -51.67 -60.97
C GLU A 395 20.91 -52.28 -61.62
N GLU A 396 19.70 -51.75 -61.37
CA GLU A 396 18.47 -52.21 -62.00
C GLU A 396 18.49 -51.95 -63.51
N THR A 397 19.10 -50.85 -63.96
CA THR A 397 19.34 -50.60 -65.39
C THR A 397 20.28 -51.66 -66.00
N ARG A 398 21.32 -52.11 -65.27
CA ARG A 398 22.21 -53.19 -65.73
C ARG A 398 21.56 -54.57 -65.67
N LEU A 399 20.86 -54.90 -64.59
CA LEU A 399 20.17 -56.19 -64.42
C LEU A 399 19.00 -56.32 -65.39
N THR A 400 18.28 -55.25 -65.69
CA THR A 400 17.24 -55.25 -66.73
C THR A 400 17.87 -55.35 -68.13
N SER A 401 19.06 -54.75 -68.34
CA SER A 401 19.79 -54.86 -69.61
C SER A 401 20.49 -56.21 -69.82
N VAL A 402 20.87 -56.94 -68.76
CA VAL A 402 21.59 -58.23 -68.88
C VAL A 402 20.70 -59.45 -68.56
N GLY A 403 19.65 -59.28 -67.76
CA GLY A 403 18.74 -60.36 -67.35
C GLY A 403 17.43 -60.44 -68.13
N GLY A 404 17.18 -59.53 -69.08
CA GLY A 404 16.01 -59.52 -69.97
C GLY A 404 15.94 -60.65 -70.99
N GLY A 405 16.42 -61.85 -70.64
CA GLY A 405 16.11 -63.11 -71.30
C GLY A 405 14.99 -63.82 -70.53
N SER A 406 13.74 -63.41 -70.77
CA SER A 406 12.52 -64.21 -70.67
C SER A 406 12.37 -65.17 -69.47
N MET A 407 11.60 -64.76 -68.46
CA MET A 407 10.65 -65.69 -67.81
C MET A 407 9.43 -64.93 -67.31
N PHE A 408 8.38 -65.08 -68.11
CA PHE A 408 6.96 -64.98 -67.81
C PHE A 408 6.58 -65.18 -66.32
N GLY A 409 5.71 -64.33 -65.78
CA GLY A 409 5.05 -64.66 -64.52
C GLY A 409 4.29 -63.55 -63.80
N ILE A 410 3.12 -63.19 -64.35
CA ILE A 410 1.90 -62.86 -63.60
C ILE A 410 1.92 -61.59 -62.72
N GLY A 411 1.14 -60.61 -63.16
CA GLY A 411 0.98 -59.34 -62.50
C GLY A 411 0.28 -59.39 -61.13
N TYR A 412 0.58 -58.37 -60.34
CA TYR A 412 -0.33 -57.76 -59.38
C TYR A 412 -0.21 -56.24 -59.56
N PRO A 413 -1.25 -55.55 -60.03
CA PRO A 413 -1.24 -54.09 -60.15
C PRO A 413 -1.45 -53.48 -58.75
N PHE A 414 -0.41 -52.87 -58.19
CA PHE A 414 -0.58 -51.98 -57.04
C PHE A 414 -0.49 -50.54 -57.52
N SER A 415 -1.64 -49.85 -57.51
CA SER A 415 -1.77 -48.43 -57.79
C SER A 415 -0.83 -47.61 -56.92
N SER A 416 0.19 -47.02 -57.56
CA SER A 416 1.01 -45.97 -56.99
C SER A 416 0.22 -44.66 -57.05
N GLY A 417 -0.32 -44.26 -55.89
CA GLY A 417 -0.86 -42.93 -55.68
C GLY A 417 0.25 -41.88 -55.82
N SER A 418 0.12 -41.03 -56.82
CA SER A 418 0.98 -39.86 -57.04
C SER A 418 0.72 -38.81 -55.96
N TYR A 419 1.46 -38.88 -54.85
CA TYR A 419 1.58 -37.76 -53.91
C TYR A 419 2.63 -36.78 -54.44
N SER A 420 2.19 -35.87 -55.32
CA SER A 420 2.94 -34.68 -55.69
C SER A 420 2.88 -33.65 -54.55
N GLY A 421 3.64 -33.90 -53.49
CA GLY A 421 3.87 -32.95 -52.40
C GLY A 421 5.02 -32.02 -52.74
N GLY A 422 4.75 -30.92 -53.45
CA GLY A 422 5.70 -29.84 -53.67
C GLY A 422 6.02 -29.11 -52.37
N ARG A 423 7.11 -29.50 -51.70
CA ARG A 423 7.54 -28.92 -50.44
C ARG A 423 8.47 -27.74 -50.71
N SER A 424 7.89 -26.54 -50.80
CA SER A 424 8.65 -25.29 -50.87
C SER A 424 9.35 -25.04 -49.53
N SER A 425 10.65 -25.29 -49.50
CA SER A 425 11.51 -25.11 -48.33
C SER A 425 11.96 -23.65 -48.27
N THR A 426 11.33 -22.86 -47.40
CA THR A 426 11.84 -21.53 -47.06
C THR A 426 12.83 -21.68 -45.91
N THR A 427 14.11 -21.71 -46.26
CA THR A 427 15.24 -21.72 -45.32
C THR A 427 15.26 -20.39 -44.58
N SER A 428 14.63 -20.34 -43.40
CA SER A 428 14.78 -19.21 -42.48
C SER A 428 16.00 -19.48 -41.61
N THR A 429 17.16 -18.98 -42.06
CA THR A 429 18.38 -18.91 -41.25
C THR A 429 18.13 -18.00 -40.05
N ILE A 430 17.83 -18.58 -38.89
CA ILE A 430 17.79 -17.85 -37.62
C ILE A 430 19.23 -17.53 -37.24
N SER A 431 19.66 -16.31 -37.56
CA SER A 431 20.96 -15.79 -37.15
C SER A 431 20.88 -15.42 -35.68
N ILE A 432 21.57 -16.18 -34.83
CA ILE A 432 21.73 -15.88 -33.41
C ILE A 432 22.63 -14.65 -33.29
N ARG A 433 22.05 -13.49 -33.01
CA ARG A 433 22.81 -12.33 -32.54
C ARG A 433 23.31 -12.65 -31.14
N LYS A 434 24.61 -12.90 -31.04
CA LYS A 434 25.36 -12.97 -29.79
C LYS A 434 25.38 -11.54 -29.24
N GLU A 435 24.53 -11.25 -28.25
CA GLU A 435 24.61 -9.99 -27.52
C GLU A 435 25.93 -9.99 -26.72
N GLU A 436 26.91 -9.27 -27.25
CA GLU A 436 28.12 -8.91 -26.52
C GLU A 436 27.72 -7.93 -25.41
N LYS A 437 27.62 -8.43 -24.18
CA LYS A 437 27.63 -7.62 -22.96
C LYS A 437 28.92 -6.80 -22.95
N LYS A 438 28.84 -5.53 -23.35
CA LYS A 438 29.87 -4.54 -23.05
C LYS A 438 29.82 -4.24 -21.56
N GLU A 439 30.68 -4.90 -20.80
CA GLU A 439 31.10 -4.49 -19.47
C GLU A 439 31.67 -3.07 -19.57
N SER A 440 30.92 -2.08 -19.09
CA SER A 440 31.48 -0.77 -18.79
C SER A 440 31.94 -0.78 -17.33
N PRO A 441 33.20 -0.42 -17.04
CA PRO A 441 33.78 -0.58 -15.72
C PRO A 441 33.17 0.43 -14.74
N GLU A 442 32.85 -0.08 -13.55
CA GLU A 442 32.47 0.69 -12.37
C GLU A 442 33.50 1.79 -12.09
N GLY A 443 33.13 3.03 -12.40
CA GLY A 443 33.86 4.21 -11.99
C GLY A 443 33.59 4.51 -10.52
N GLY A 444 34.41 3.93 -9.63
CA GLY A 444 34.46 4.30 -8.22
C GLY A 444 34.80 5.77 -8.04
N LYS A 445 33.85 6.57 -7.55
CA LYS A 445 34.13 7.89 -6.95
C LYS A 445 33.88 7.80 -5.46
N GLY A 446 34.94 7.46 -4.73
CA GLY A 446 35.04 7.72 -3.30
C GLY A 446 35.05 9.23 -3.06
N GLY A 447 33.90 9.78 -2.68
CA GLY A 447 33.76 11.15 -2.21
C GLY A 447 34.07 11.21 -0.73
N SER A 448 35.27 11.67 -0.41
CA SER A 448 35.83 11.94 0.92
C SER A 448 34.80 12.47 1.93
N SER A 449 34.65 11.76 3.04
CA SER A 449 34.02 12.23 4.26
C SER A 449 34.78 13.46 4.79
N GLY A 450 34.12 14.62 4.77
CA GLY A 450 34.61 15.83 5.42
C GLY A 450 34.44 15.69 6.92
N GLN A 451 35.54 15.53 7.66
CA GLN A 451 35.51 15.66 9.12
C GLN A 451 35.15 17.10 9.51
N PRO A 452 34.26 17.29 10.51
CA PRO A 452 33.88 18.61 10.98
C PRO A 452 35.07 19.28 11.69
N LYS A 453 35.40 20.50 11.27
CA LYS A 453 36.38 21.34 11.95
C LYS A 453 35.91 21.60 13.37
N THR A 454 36.66 21.08 14.33
CA THR A 454 36.57 21.44 15.74
C THR A 454 37.01 22.90 15.90
N SER A 455 36.05 23.78 16.18
CA SER A 455 36.33 25.15 16.62
C SER A 455 36.98 25.10 18.00
N LYS A 456 38.20 25.62 18.10
CA LYS A 456 38.92 25.79 19.36
C LYS A 456 38.10 26.69 20.31
N PRO A 457 37.94 26.32 21.59
CA PRO A 457 37.40 27.20 22.60
C PRO A 457 38.48 28.22 22.99
N GLY A 458 38.26 29.50 22.71
CA GLY A 458 39.25 30.55 23.02
C GLY A 458 38.70 31.96 23.27
N ASP A 459 37.44 32.25 22.91
CA ASP A 459 36.94 33.64 22.91
C ASP A 459 35.92 33.98 24.01
N GLN A 460 35.74 33.14 25.04
CA GLN A 460 34.78 33.44 26.13
C GLN A 460 35.33 34.32 27.26
N GLU A 461 36.63 34.61 27.32
CA GLU A 461 37.19 35.39 28.45
C GLU A 461 37.05 36.91 28.33
N LYS A 462 36.58 37.46 27.20
CA LYS A 462 36.43 38.93 27.05
C LYS A 462 35.06 39.51 27.41
N ILE A 463 34.07 38.68 27.75
CA ILE A 463 32.72 39.20 28.07
C ILE A 463 32.56 39.49 29.58
N SER A 464 33.33 38.85 30.46
CA SER A 464 33.18 39.06 31.91
C SER A 464 33.77 40.36 32.46
N GLN A 465 34.60 41.09 31.70
CA GLN A 465 35.11 42.39 32.18
C GLN A 465 34.23 43.60 31.82
N LYS A 466 33.21 43.43 30.96
CA LYS A 466 32.35 44.56 30.57
C LYS A 466 31.06 44.70 31.40
N ALA A 467 30.76 43.75 32.28
CA ALA A 467 29.61 43.81 33.17
C ALA A 467 29.91 44.44 34.54
N ALA A 468 31.17 44.73 34.87
CA ALA A 468 31.55 45.32 36.16
C ALA A 468 31.79 46.85 36.11
N ALA A 469 31.41 47.52 35.03
CA ALA A 469 31.69 48.95 34.83
C ALA A 469 30.46 49.79 34.44
N ASN A 470 29.24 49.35 34.79
CA ASN A 470 28.06 50.20 34.64
C ASN A 470 27.08 50.03 35.80
#